data_AF-A0A369JXU6-F1
#
_entry.id   AF-A0A369JXU6-F1
#
_cell.length_a   1.000
_cell.length_b   1.000
_cell.length_c   1.000
_cell.angle_alpha   90.00
_cell.angle_beta   90.00
_cell.angle_gamma   90.00
#
_symmetry.space_group_name_H-M   'P 1'
#
loop_
_entity.id
_entity.type
_entity.pdbx_description
1 polymer ?
#
loop_
_entity_poly.entity_id
_entity_poly.type
_entity_poly.pdbx_seq_one_letter_code
_entity_poly.pdbx_strand_id
1 'polypeptide(L)' 'MSLNELRAAEIKAKLQARDDHLRESWVRAMEARLVREELEKCQKGEGVNHYENCKWLSEKYLTMLKENRVQGYKQIDV' A
#
# COMPACT_ATOMS: atom_id res chain seq x y z
N MET A 1 20.00 15.22 29.75
CA MET A 1 20.56 14.85 28.43
C MET A 1 21.20 16.09 27.84
N SER A 2 22.37 15.93 27.22
CA SER A 2 23.04 17.04 26.53
C SER A 2 22.22 17.48 25.31
N LEU A 3 22.37 18.73 24.88
CA LEU A 3 21.71 19.27 23.69
C LEU A 3 21.96 18.40 22.44
N ASN A 4 23.14 17.80 22.36
CA ASN A 4 23.54 16.90 21.27
C ASN A 4 22.79 15.57 21.31
N GLU A 5 22.57 15.00 22.50
CA GLU A 5 21.80 13.76 22.67
C GLU A 5 20.33 13.95 22.30
N LEU A 6 19.73 15.09 22.67
CA LEU A 6 18.36 15.43 22.30
C LEU A 6 18.20 15.55 20.79
N ARG A 7 19.12 16.27 20.13
CA ARG A 7 19.12 16.41 18.66
C ARG A 7 19.33 15.08 17.94
N ALA A 8 20.20 14.21 18.46
CA ALA A 8 20.40 12.88 17.92
C ALA A 8 19.13 12.02 18.04
N ALA A 9 18.43 12.08 19.18
CA ALA A 9 17.17 11.39 19.38
C ALA A 9 16.07 11.88 18.42
N GLU A 10 15.96 13.20 18.21
CA GLU A 10 15.01 13.79 17.25
C GLU A 10 15.27 13.33 15.81
N ILE A 11 16.54 13.31 15.37
CA ILE A 11 16.91 12.84 14.02
C ILE A 11 16.56 11.36 13.88
N LYS A 12 16.88 10.55 14.89
CA LYS A 12 16.55 9.12 14.90
C LYS A 12 15.05 8.89 14.81
N ALA A 13 14.25 9.64 15.57
CA ALA A 13 12.79 9.56 15.54
C ALA A 13 12.23 9.91 14.16
N LYS A 14 12.76 10.96 13.50
CA LYS A 14 12.36 11.34 12.14
C LYS A 14 12.68 10.27 11.10
N LEU A 15 13.86 9.66 11.18
CA LEU A 15 14.24 8.56 10.27
C LEU A 15 13.35 7.33 10.47
N GLN A 16 13.06 6.99 11.74
CA GLN A 16 12.17 5.88 12.05
C GLN A 16 10.77 6.09 11.49
N ALA A 17 10.16 7.26 11.73
CA ALA A 17 8.83 7.59 11.21
C ALA A 17 8.77 7.52 9.67
N ARG A 18 9.84 7.95 9.00
CA ARG A 18 9.97 7.86 7.54
C ARG A 18 9.97 6.41 7.06
N ASP A 19 10.77 5.56 7.70
CA ASP A 19 10.91 4.16 7.32
C ASP A 19 9.64 3.37 7.62
N ASP A 20 8.94 3.69 8.71
CA ASP A 20 7.64 3.11 9.08
C ASP A 20 6.58 3.45 8.03
N HIS A 21 6.46 4.73 7.63
CA HIS A 21 5.54 5.15 6.57
C HIS A 21 5.80 4.40 5.25
N LEU A 22 7.06 4.26 4.85
CA LEU A 22 7.42 3.54 3.64
C LEU A 22 7.05 2.06 3.75
N ARG A 23 7.32 1.41 4.89
CA ARG A 23 6.94 0.01 5.12
C ARG A 23 5.44 -0.20 5.01
N GLU A 24 4.63 0.65 5.64
CA GLU A 24 3.17 0.58 5.55
C GLU A 24 2.66 0.79 4.12
N SER A 25 3.29 1.71 3.37
CA SER A 25 2.96 1.93 1.96
C SER A 25 3.23 0.67 1.12
N TRP A 26 4.33 -0.03 1.37
CA TRP A 26 4.62 -1.31 0.71
C TRP A 26 3.67 -2.43 1.13
N VAL A 27 3.27 -2.50 2.41
CA VAL A 27 2.28 -3.48 2.89
C VAL A 27 0.97 -3.32 2.12
N ARG A 28 0.44 -2.09 2.01
CA ARG A 28 -0.77 -1.79 1.24
C ARG A 28 -0.65 -2.17 -0.24
N ALA A 29 0.51 -1.95 -0.84
CA ALA A 29 0.77 -2.38 -2.22
C ALA A 29 0.80 -3.92 -2.36
N MET A 30 1.32 -4.64 -1.35
CA MET A 30 1.30 -6.10 -1.32
C MET A 30 -0.11 -6.66 -1.12
N GLU A 31 -0.95 -6.01 -0.30
CA GLU A 31 -2.36 -6.36 -0.17
C GLU A 31 -3.09 -6.26 -1.51
N ALA A 32 -2.84 -5.20 -2.29
CA ALA A 32 -3.43 -5.05 -3.62
C ALA A 32 -2.97 -6.16 -4.59
N ARG A 33 -1.74 -6.66 -4.45
CA ARG A 33 -1.25 -7.81 -5.22
C ARG A 33 -1.99 -9.10 -4.86
N LEU A 34 -2.24 -9.36 -3.58
CA LEU A 34 -3.02 -10.53 -3.15
C LEU A 34 -4.45 -10.50 -3.73
N VAL A 35 -5.10 -9.33 -3.73
CA VAL A 35 -6.43 -9.17 -4.33
C VAL A 35 -6.39 -9.40 -5.84
N ARG A 36 -5.33 -8.95 -6.54
CA ARG A 36 -5.16 -9.25 -7.98
C ARG A 36 -5.03 -10.75 -8.23
N GLU A 37 -4.20 -11.44 -7.46
CA GLU A 37 -4.00 -12.89 -7.60
C GLU A 37 -5.31 -13.65 -7.39
N GLU A 38 -6.12 -13.24 -6.41
CA GLU A 38 -7.42 -13.85 -6.17
C GLU A 38 -8.44 -13.54 -7.27
N LEU A 39 -8.42 -12.31 -7.80
CA LEU A 39 -9.22 -11.94 -8.97
C LEU A 39 -8.85 -12.78 -10.20
N GLU A 40 -7.56 -13.00 -10.46
CA GLU A 40 -7.09 -13.85 -11.56
C GLU A 40 -7.57 -15.30 -11.41
N LYS A 41 -7.56 -15.85 -10.18
CA LYS A 41 -8.11 -17.19 -9.93
C LYS A 41 -9.62 -17.23 -10.17
N CYS A 42 -10.36 -16.23 -9.69
CA CYS A 42 -11.80 -16.12 -9.90
C CYS A 42 -12.13 -16.08 -11.40
N GLN A 43 -11.44 -15.22 -12.17
CA GLN A 43 -11.66 -15.11 -13.62
C GLN A 43 -11.35 -16.42 -14.35
N LYS A 44 -10.29 -17.13 -13.96
CA LYS A 44 -9.94 -18.43 -14.54
C LYS A 44 -10.95 -19.52 -14.18
N GLY A 45 -11.52 -19.49 -12.97
CA GLY A 45 -12.49 -20.48 -12.49
C GLY A 45 -13.89 -20.31 -13.07
N GLU A 46 -14.38 -19.06 -13.12
CA GLU A 46 -15.74 -18.73 -13.56
C GLU A 46 -15.91 -18.72 -15.09
N GLY A 47 -14.81 -18.62 -15.83
CA GLY A 47 -14.83 -18.57 -17.29
C GLY A 47 -15.71 -17.41 -17.78
N VAL A 48 -16.73 -17.68 -18.59
CA VAL A 48 -17.58 -16.64 -19.19
C VAL A 48 -18.40 -15.86 -18.13
N ASN A 49 -18.67 -16.45 -16.97
CA ASN A 49 -19.49 -15.84 -15.93
C ASN A 49 -18.71 -14.87 -15.01
N HIS A 50 -17.43 -14.64 -15.27
CA HIS A 50 -16.58 -13.83 -14.40
C HIS A 50 -17.08 -12.38 -14.21
N TYR A 51 -17.86 -11.84 -15.16
CA TYR A 51 -18.38 -10.48 -15.10
C TYR A 51 -19.37 -10.25 -13.96
N GLU A 52 -20.16 -11.26 -13.59
CA GLU A 52 -21.08 -11.18 -12.45
C GLU A 52 -20.39 -11.67 -11.18
N ASN A 53 -19.78 -12.85 -11.24
CA ASN A 53 -19.28 -13.55 -10.05
C ASN A 53 -18.01 -12.89 -9.46
N CYS A 54 -17.14 -12.30 -10.30
CA CYS A 54 -15.89 -11.65 -9.86
C CYS A 54 -15.98 -10.12 -9.81
N LYS A 55 -17.18 -9.53 -9.97
CA LYS A 55 -17.38 -8.07 -10.03
C LYS A 55 -16.86 -7.37 -8.77
N TRP A 56 -17.22 -7.89 -7.60
CA TRP A 56 -16.83 -7.33 -6.31
C TRP A 56 -15.31 -7.33 -6.09
N LEU A 57 -14.60 -8.38 -6.55
CA LEU A 57 -13.14 -8.43 -6.52
C LEU A 57 -12.52 -7.41 -7.46
N SER A 58 -13.12 -7.24 -8.65
CA SER A 58 -12.67 -6.26 -9.64
C SER A 58 -12.81 -4.84 -9.10
N GLU A 59 -13.96 -4.49 -8.53
CA GLU A 59 -14.22 -3.17 -7.93
C GLU A 59 -13.30 -2.90 -6.73
N LYS A 60 -13.09 -3.91 -5.87
CA LYS A 60 -12.14 -3.82 -4.76
C LYS A 60 -10.72 -3.58 -5.25
N TYR A 61 -10.27 -4.33 -6.26
CA TYR A 61 -8.93 -4.17 -6.82
C TYR A 61 -8.74 -2.78 -7.45
N LEU A 62 -9.73 -2.28 -8.18
CA LEU A 62 -9.71 -0.93 -8.77
C LEU A 62 -9.62 0.17 -7.70
N THR A 63 -10.36 0.02 -6.60
CA THR A 63 -10.29 0.93 -5.45
C THR A 63 -8.89 0.92 -4.83
N MET A 64 -8.34 -0.26 -4.58
CA MET A 64 -6.99 -0.42 -4.02
C MET A 64 -5.90 0.10 -4.97
N LEU A 65 -6.05 -0.01 -6.29
CA LEU A 65 -5.10 0.57 -7.26
C LEU A 65 -5.03 2.09 -7.21
N LYS A 66 -6.12 2.75 -6.80
CA LYS A 66 -6.16 4.21 -6.64
C LYS A 66 -5.53 4.62 -5.31
N GLU A 67 -5.85 3.90 -4.24
CA GLU A 67 -5.51 4.28 -2.86
C GLU A 67 -4.16 3.74 -2.38
N ASN A 68 -3.83 2.48 -2.70
CA ASN A 68 -2.67 1.76 -2.16
C ASN A 68 -1.38 1.96 -2.98
N ARG A 69 -1.28 3.06 -3.73
CA ARG A 69 -0.05 3.35 -4.48
C ARG A 69 1.09 3.63 -3.51
N VAL A 70 2.30 3.19 -3.88
CA VAL A 70 3.48 3.48 -3.06
C VAL A 70 3.74 4.98 -3.12
N GLN A 71 3.54 5.68 -2.01
CA GLN A 71 3.76 7.12 -1.89
C GLN A 71 5.09 7.35 -1.15
N GLY A 72 5.92 8.24 -1.70
CA GLY A 72 7.13 8.67 -1.02
C GLY A 72 6.80 9.48 0.23
N TYR A 73 7.71 9.48 1.21
CA TYR A 73 7.52 10.25 2.46
C TYR A 73 7.50 11.77 2.23
N LYS A 74 8.11 12.24 1.15
CA LYS A 74 8.23 13.66 0.83
C LYS A 74 7.01 14.07 0.03
N GLN A 75 6.07 14.74 0.68
CA GLN A 75 4.97 15.43 0.00
C GLN A 75 5.55 16.66 -0.70
N ILE A 76 5.44 16.69 -2.02
CA ILE A 76 5.80 17.85 -2.84
C ILE A 76 4.46 18.43 -3.28
N ASP A 77 4.05 19.53 -2.68
CA ASP A 77 2.92 20.31 -3.17
C ASP A 77 3.38 21.01 -4.46
N VAL A 78 2.71 20.71 -5.57
CA VAL A 78 2.91 21.36 -6.89
C VAL A 78 1.75 22.30 -7.13
#